data_AF-A0A8E0VK54-F1
#
_entry.id   AF-A0A8E0VK54-F1
#
_cell.length_a   1.000
_cell.length_b   1.000
_cell.length_c   1.000
_cell.angle_alpha   90.00
_cell.angle_beta   90.00
_cell.angle_gamma   90.00
#
_symmetry.space_group_name_H-M   'P 1'
#
loop_
_entity.id
_entity.type
_entity.pdbx_description
1 polymer ?
#
loop_
_entity_poly.entity_id
_entity_poly.type
_entity_poly.pdbx_seq_one_letter_code
_entity_poly.pdbx_strand_id
1 'polypeptide(L)'
;MMINEDFDINSLISYRNVTWENATNRAEFSWTSALLLRDEDSSLVAGIDGVSAMDGALIMPYAPHLPTEKCGPAATNAGDLGNTFGQGTVPGVRCLPEVTAIRYSVSDIVPMDAIGRNMSVTLVGGGTQDVLQKAGGLNGQSGWVTNLVNNYTFQVGWRDLSPFTNLSYSANFENLRASDYVIVRHFGFAKKPDRVSIFPDSLAVAPSSHPIDPAVNETGAAYYNVTGNYLEYLGKCFEGKIFF
;
A
#
# COMPACT_ATOMS: atom_id res chain seq x y z
N MET A 1 -16.79 11.29 -20.34
CA MET A 1 -17.05 11.01 -18.91
C MET A 1 -15.70 10.95 -18.22
N MET A 2 -15.52 11.70 -17.13
CA MET A 2 -14.30 11.69 -16.31
C MET A 2 -14.62 10.90 -15.04
N ILE A 3 -13.73 10.01 -14.63
CA ILE A 3 -13.86 9.30 -13.35
C ILE A 3 -13.36 10.28 -12.27
N ASN A 4 -14.29 10.85 -11.49
CA ASN A 4 -14.02 11.79 -10.40
C ASN A 4 -14.10 11.09 -9.04
N GLU A 5 -13.27 11.53 -8.09
CA GLU A 5 -13.29 11.06 -6.71
C GLU A 5 -14.37 11.82 -5.91
N ASP A 6 -15.35 11.10 -5.36
CA ASP A 6 -16.00 11.51 -4.11
C ASP A 6 -15.33 10.76 -2.96
N PHE A 7 -15.09 11.49 -1.87
CA PHE A 7 -14.57 10.96 -0.62
C PHE A 7 -15.52 9.86 -0.13
N ASP A 8 -14.96 8.69 0.12
CA ASP A 8 -15.62 7.49 0.65
C ASP A 8 -16.44 6.67 -0.35
N ILE A 9 -15.95 5.45 -0.63
CA ILE A 9 -16.61 4.14 -0.46
C ILE A 9 -15.89 3.14 -1.41
N ASN A 10 -15.19 2.16 -0.84
CA ASN A 10 -14.59 0.97 -1.48
C ASN A 10 -13.53 1.21 -2.59
N SER A 11 -12.27 1.00 -2.19
CA SER A 11 -11.03 1.46 -2.82
C SER A 11 -10.52 0.59 -3.99
N LEU A 12 -11.38 -0.08 -4.75
CA LEU A 12 -11.03 -0.72 -6.03
C LEU A 12 -12.29 -0.89 -6.87
N ILE A 13 -12.34 -0.27 -8.05
CA ILE A 13 -13.46 -0.40 -8.98
C ILE A 13 -12.99 -1.16 -10.23
N SER A 14 -13.76 -2.16 -10.64
CA SER A 14 -13.49 -2.93 -11.85
C SER A 14 -14.32 -2.42 -13.02
N TYR A 15 -13.67 -2.20 -14.16
CA TYR A 15 -14.28 -1.66 -15.38
C TYR A 15 -14.19 -2.67 -16.53
N ARG A 16 -15.23 -2.68 -17.36
CA ARG A 16 -15.34 -3.49 -18.57
C ARG A 16 -16.17 -2.72 -19.61
N ASN A 17 -15.92 -2.95 -20.90
CA ASN A 17 -16.66 -2.38 -22.03
C ASN A 17 -16.73 -0.84 -22.02
N VAL A 18 -15.66 -0.17 -21.60
CA VAL A 18 -15.58 1.29 -21.62
C VAL A 18 -15.27 1.79 -23.02
N THR A 19 -16.13 2.67 -23.54
CA THR A 19 -15.92 3.35 -24.83
C THR A 19 -15.56 4.80 -24.61
N TRP A 20 -14.48 5.26 -25.24
CA TRP A 20 -14.00 6.64 -25.14
C TRP A 20 -14.39 7.44 -26.38
N GLU A 21 -15.24 8.45 -26.19
CA GLU A 21 -15.62 9.39 -27.24
C GLU A 21 -14.96 10.75 -26.96
N ASN A 22 -14.06 11.18 -27.84
CA ASN A 22 -13.35 12.47 -27.75
C ASN A 22 -12.71 12.75 -26.36
N ALA A 23 -12.23 11.72 -25.67
CA ALA A 23 -11.67 11.83 -24.33
C ALA A 23 -10.13 11.77 -24.37
N THR A 24 -9.49 12.91 -24.13
CA THR A 24 -8.04 13.02 -23.94
C THR A 24 -7.61 12.76 -22.49
N ASN A 25 -8.53 12.94 -21.55
CA ASN A 25 -8.38 12.58 -20.13
C ASN A 25 -9.38 11.49 -19.74
N ARG A 26 -8.91 10.52 -18.96
CA ARG A 26 -9.67 9.35 -18.51
C ARG A 26 -9.80 9.25 -16.99
N ALA A 27 -8.82 9.75 -16.24
CA ALA A 27 -8.89 9.81 -14.78
C ALA A 27 -8.03 10.95 -14.20
N GLU A 28 -8.48 11.44 -13.06
CA GLU A 28 -7.76 12.43 -12.25
C GLU A 28 -7.38 11.81 -10.89
N PHE A 29 -6.10 11.87 -10.52
CA PHE A 29 -5.65 11.46 -9.20
C PHE A 29 -5.13 12.67 -8.42
N SER A 30 -5.86 13.05 -7.38
CA SER A 30 -5.47 14.17 -6.50
C SER A 30 -4.50 13.74 -5.40
N TRP A 31 -4.38 12.44 -5.14
CA TRP A 31 -3.61 11.89 -4.03
C TRP A 31 -2.99 10.54 -4.41
N THR A 32 -1.92 10.15 -3.73
CA THR A 32 -1.31 8.82 -3.92
C THR A 32 -2.14 7.67 -3.33
N SER A 33 -3.05 8.01 -2.41
CA SER A 33 -4.01 7.10 -1.77
C SER A 33 -5.40 7.11 -2.43
N ALA A 34 -5.49 7.73 -3.62
CA ALA A 34 -6.71 7.87 -4.40
C ALA A 34 -7.27 6.51 -4.87
N LEU A 35 -8.42 6.58 -5.54
CA LEU A 35 -9.15 5.46 -6.12
C LEU A 35 -8.26 4.57 -6.99
N LEU A 36 -8.55 3.27 -6.98
CA LEU A 36 -7.87 2.24 -7.77
C LEU A 36 -8.83 1.71 -8.85
N LEU A 37 -8.36 1.56 -10.09
CA LEU A 37 -9.17 1.10 -11.22
C LEU A 37 -8.60 -0.22 -11.77
N ARG A 38 -9.41 -1.28 -11.80
CA ARG A 38 -9.06 -2.55 -12.46
C ARG A 38 -9.66 -2.55 -13.86
N ASP A 39 -8.83 -2.64 -14.89
CA ASP A 39 -9.23 -2.73 -16.28
C ASP A 39 -9.38 -4.20 -16.69
N GLU A 40 -10.61 -4.72 -16.71
CA GLU A 40 -10.87 -6.16 -16.89
C GLU A 40 -10.74 -6.66 -18.34
N ASP A 41 -10.74 -5.74 -19.32
CA ASP A 41 -10.78 -6.07 -20.75
C ASP A 41 -10.01 -5.07 -21.63
N SER A 42 -9.07 -4.33 -21.04
CA SER A 42 -8.26 -3.31 -21.70
C SER A 42 -9.03 -2.11 -22.24
N SER A 43 -10.32 -1.98 -21.90
CA SER A 43 -11.18 -0.90 -22.41
C SER A 43 -10.86 0.46 -21.78
N LEU A 44 -10.29 0.51 -20.56
CA LEU A 44 -9.87 1.78 -19.96
C LEU A 44 -8.69 2.41 -20.70
N VAL A 45 -7.81 1.60 -21.31
CA VAL A 45 -6.63 2.08 -22.05
C VAL A 45 -6.79 2.04 -23.57
N ALA A 46 -7.95 1.60 -24.07
CA ALA A 46 -8.18 1.45 -25.51
C ALA A 46 -7.93 2.74 -26.29
N GLY A 47 -7.13 2.68 -27.36
CA GLY A 47 -6.83 3.82 -28.22
C GLY A 47 -5.80 4.82 -27.67
N ILE A 48 -5.05 4.46 -26.63
CA ILE A 48 -3.85 5.20 -26.22
C ILE A 48 -2.66 4.69 -27.03
N ASP A 49 -1.99 5.59 -27.75
CA ASP A 49 -0.83 5.24 -28.58
C ASP A 49 0.31 4.67 -27.72
N GLY A 50 0.90 3.57 -28.18
CA GLY A 50 2.02 2.92 -27.49
C GLY A 50 1.64 2.06 -26.28
N VAL A 51 0.35 1.97 -25.93
CA VAL A 51 -0.14 1.11 -24.85
C VAL A 51 -0.77 -0.15 -25.42
N SER A 52 -0.17 -1.32 -25.12
CA SER A 52 -0.73 -2.62 -25.51
C SER A 52 -1.92 -3.02 -24.63
N ALA A 53 -2.86 -3.76 -25.21
CA ALA A 53 -3.92 -4.41 -24.45
C ALA A 53 -3.32 -5.38 -23.40
N MET A 54 -3.86 -5.33 -22.19
CA MET A 54 -3.55 -6.21 -21.07
C MET A 54 -4.73 -6.19 -20.11
N ASP A 55 -5.46 -7.31 -20.12
CA ASP A 55 -6.65 -7.51 -19.31
C ASP A 55 -6.28 -7.76 -17.84
N GLY A 56 -7.12 -7.28 -16.94
CA GLY A 56 -6.89 -7.32 -15.49
C GLY A 56 -5.84 -6.34 -14.99
N ALA A 57 -5.32 -5.44 -15.83
CA ALA A 57 -4.33 -4.45 -15.41
C ALA A 57 -4.88 -3.53 -14.31
N LEU A 58 -4.03 -3.17 -13.34
CA LEU A 58 -4.39 -2.18 -12.33
C LEU A 58 -3.91 -0.81 -12.78
N ILE A 59 -4.79 0.18 -12.71
CA ILE A 59 -4.47 1.59 -12.89
C ILE A 59 -4.60 2.27 -11.52
N MET A 60 -3.55 2.92 -11.08
CA MET A 60 -3.49 3.55 -9.77
C MET A 60 -2.61 4.81 -9.77
N PRO A 61 -2.73 5.69 -8.77
CA PRO A 61 -1.82 6.83 -8.63
C PRO A 61 -0.38 6.35 -8.49
N TYR A 62 0.55 7.05 -9.13
CA TYR A 62 1.97 6.83 -8.92
C TYR A 62 2.36 7.07 -7.47
N ALA A 63 3.18 6.19 -6.92
CA ALA A 63 3.91 6.43 -5.69
C ALA A 63 5.37 5.96 -5.85
N PRO A 64 6.35 6.66 -5.25
CA PRO A 64 7.77 6.30 -5.39
C PRO A 64 8.14 4.89 -4.89
N HIS A 65 7.35 4.31 -3.98
CA HIS A 65 7.58 2.97 -3.46
C HIS A 65 6.93 1.87 -4.31
N LEU A 66 6.35 2.19 -5.46
CA LEU A 66 5.82 1.17 -6.37
C LEU A 66 6.97 0.36 -7.00
N PRO A 67 6.84 -0.97 -7.14
CA PRO A 67 7.83 -1.82 -7.79
C PRO A 67 7.92 -1.50 -9.28
N THR A 68 9.08 -1.01 -9.74
CA THR A 68 9.27 -0.55 -11.13
C THR A 68 9.26 -1.69 -12.14
N GLU A 69 9.43 -2.93 -11.68
CA GLU A 69 9.34 -4.14 -12.48
C GLU A 69 7.90 -4.60 -12.73
N LYS A 70 6.92 -4.09 -11.96
CA LYS A 70 5.49 -4.42 -12.11
C LYS A 70 4.58 -3.24 -12.38
N CYS A 71 5.01 -2.02 -12.07
CA CYS A 71 4.21 -0.81 -12.16
C CYS A 71 4.97 0.32 -12.90
N GLY A 72 4.24 1.04 -13.74
CA GLY A 72 4.73 2.20 -14.46
C GLY A 72 5.50 1.86 -15.74
N PRO A 73 6.10 2.87 -16.39
CA PRO A 73 6.65 2.75 -17.73
C PRO A 73 7.90 1.84 -17.82
N ALA A 74 8.57 1.58 -16.71
CA ALA A 74 9.72 0.67 -16.65
C ALA A 74 9.31 -0.82 -16.58
N ALA A 75 8.06 -1.10 -16.21
CA ALA A 75 7.57 -2.47 -16.11
C ALA A 75 7.27 -3.00 -17.52
N THR A 76 7.90 -4.11 -17.87
CA THR A 76 7.68 -4.75 -19.18
C THR A 76 6.21 -5.12 -19.32
N ASN A 77 5.59 -4.73 -20.44
CA ASN A 77 4.16 -4.89 -20.78
C ASN A 77 3.18 -3.94 -20.10
N ALA A 78 3.48 -3.33 -18.95
CA ALA A 78 2.53 -2.40 -18.32
C ALA A 78 2.30 -1.16 -19.21
N GLY A 79 3.39 -0.63 -19.78
CA GLY A 79 3.38 0.53 -20.68
C GLY A 79 3.25 1.86 -19.96
N ASP A 80 3.49 2.95 -20.68
CA ASP A 80 3.31 4.31 -20.20
C ASP A 80 1.89 4.79 -20.51
N LEU A 81 1.13 5.21 -19.49
CA LEU A 81 -0.21 5.79 -19.67
C LEU A 81 -0.17 7.23 -20.17
N GLY A 82 1.02 7.85 -20.22
CA GLY A 82 1.21 9.25 -20.59
C GLY A 82 0.34 10.19 -19.75
N ASN A 83 -0.11 11.28 -20.37
CA ASN A 83 -0.93 12.29 -19.68
C ASN A 83 -2.42 11.93 -19.61
N THR A 84 -2.84 10.79 -20.19
CA THR A 84 -4.25 10.38 -20.28
C THR A 84 -4.86 10.07 -18.92
N PHE A 85 -4.04 9.64 -17.96
CA PHE A 85 -4.41 9.39 -16.57
C PHE A 85 -3.67 10.35 -15.61
N GLY A 86 -3.28 11.54 -16.10
CA GLY A 86 -2.39 12.47 -15.39
C GLY A 86 -2.92 13.89 -15.23
N GLN A 87 -4.25 14.11 -15.32
CA GLN A 87 -4.81 15.46 -15.15
C GLN A 87 -4.86 15.95 -13.69
N GLY A 88 -4.58 15.06 -12.73
CA GLY A 88 -4.52 15.41 -11.32
C GLY A 88 -3.15 15.93 -10.90
N THR A 89 -2.94 16.03 -9.59
CA THR A 89 -1.62 16.36 -9.02
C THR A 89 -0.68 15.16 -9.01
N VAL A 90 -1.22 13.95 -9.12
CA VAL A 90 -0.47 12.70 -9.16
C VAL A 90 -0.72 12.01 -10.51
N PRO A 91 0.33 11.62 -11.26
CA PRO A 91 0.14 10.86 -12.49
C PRO A 91 -0.35 9.45 -12.18
N GLY A 92 -1.24 8.92 -13.01
CA GLY A 92 -1.63 7.52 -12.99
C GLY A 92 -0.56 6.62 -13.60
N VAL A 93 -0.42 5.42 -13.06
CA VAL A 93 0.41 4.35 -13.61
C VAL A 93 -0.40 3.09 -13.81
N ARG A 94 0.03 2.28 -14.78
CA ARG A 94 -0.47 0.94 -15.01
C ARG A 94 0.44 -0.07 -14.36
N CYS A 95 -0.14 -1.10 -13.76
CA CYS A 95 0.55 -2.23 -13.18
C CYS A 95 0.06 -3.53 -13.79
N LEU A 96 0.92 -4.56 -13.73
CA LEU A 96 0.63 -5.90 -14.22
C LEU A 96 -0.57 -6.53 -13.50
N PRO A 97 -1.29 -7.50 -14.11
CA PRO A 97 -2.54 -8.02 -13.57
C PRO A 97 -2.41 -8.72 -12.21
N GLU A 98 -1.26 -9.31 -11.93
CA GLU A 98 -0.95 -9.96 -10.65
C GLU A 98 -0.79 -8.97 -9.48
N VAL A 99 -0.63 -7.68 -9.77
CA VAL A 99 -0.52 -6.63 -8.74
C VAL A 99 -1.88 -6.43 -8.08
N THR A 100 -1.88 -6.57 -6.76
CA THR A 100 -2.94 -6.10 -5.87
C THR A 100 -2.44 -4.86 -5.15
N ALA A 101 -3.19 -3.76 -5.23
CA ALA A 101 -2.96 -2.62 -4.36
C ALA A 101 -3.72 -2.80 -3.05
N ILE A 102 -2.96 -2.81 -1.95
CA ILE A 102 -3.42 -3.03 -0.59
C ILE A 102 -3.49 -1.66 0.07
N ARG A 103 -4.68 -1.22 0.46
CA ARG A 103 -4.82 0.05 1.17
C ARG A 103 -4.30 -0.16 2.59
N TYR A 104 -3.28 0.60 2.95
CA TYR A 104 -2.65 0.58 4.26
C TYR A 104 -2.95 1.87 4.99
N SER A 105 -3.66 1.78 6.11
CA SER A 105 -3.95 2.91 6.98
C SER A 105 -3.37 2.71 8.37
N VAL A 106 -2.91 3.81 8.98
CA VAL A 106 -2.28 3.82 10.31
C VAL A 106 -2.87 4.94 11.17
N SER A 107 -3.23 4.63 12.42
CA SER A 107 -3.73 5.56 13.43
C SER A 107 -3.21 5.21 14.84
N ASP A 108 -3.59 5.99 15.86
CA ASP A 108 -3.36 5.70 17.29
C ASP A 108 -1.90 5.43 17.67
N ILE A 109 -0.97 6.19 17.09
CA ILE A 109 0.46 5.95 17.27
C ILE A 109 0.99 6.40 18.65
N VAL A 110 1.86 5.55 19.20
CA VAL A 110 2.77 5.81 20.33
C VAL A 110 4.18 5.48 19.87
N PRO A 111 5.18 6.38 20.01
CA PRO A 111 5.12 7.63 20.78
C PRO A 111 4.32 8.74 20.10
N MET A 112 3.69 9.61 20.91
CA MET A 112 2.88 10.73 20.42
C MET A 112 3.69 11.75 19.62
N ASP A 113 5.02 11.79 19.80
CA ASP A 113 5.93 12.61 19.00
C ASP A 113 5.88 12.28 17.50
N ALA A 114 5.33 11.13 17.10
CA ALA A 114 5.08 10.76 15.71
C ALA A 114 3.89 11.53 15.09
N ILE A 115 2.98 12.07 15.91
CA ILE A 115 1.81 12.82 15.45
C ILE A 115 2.27 14.13 14.78
N GLY A 116 1.68 14.47 13.64
CA GLY A 116 2.04 15.63 12.82
C GLY A 116 3.23 15.40 11.88
N ARG A 117 3.91 14.24 11.96
CA ARG A 117 5.03 13.90 11.06
C ARG A 117 4.55 13.13 9.84
N ASN A 118 5.35 13.17 8.78
CA ASN A 118 5.12 12.34 7.61
C ASN A 118 5.51 10.89 7.90
N MET A 119 4.63 9.95 7.57
CA MET A 119 4.96 8.53 7.56
C MET A 119 5.78 8.26 6.29
N SER A 120 6.98 7.71 6.44
CA SER A 120 7.83 7.29 5.34
C SER A 120 7.59 5.82 5.03
N VAL A 121 7.31 5.52 3.76
CA VAL A 121 7.08 4.16 3.25
C VAL A 121 8.09 3.89 2.15
N THR A 122 8.95 2.91 2.34
CA THR A 122 10.01 2.55 1.40
C THR A 122 9.88 1.11 0.98
N LEU A 123 9.86 0.85 -0.32
CA LEU A 123 10.01 -0.52 -0.81
C LEU A 123 11.45 -0.98 -0.60
N VAL A 124 11.68 -2.15 0.00
CA VAL A 124 13.05 -2.68 0.15
C VAL A 124 13.68 -2.89 -1.23
N GLY A 125 14.74 -2.13 -1.54
CA GLY A 125 15.38 -2.11 -2.85
C GLY A 125 14.74 -1.15 -3.87
N GLY A 126 13.72 -0.39 -3.46
CA GLY A 126 13.01 0.59 -4.28
C GLY A 126 13.02 2.00 -3.70
N GLY A 127 12.06 2.82 -4.12
CA GLY A 127 11.93 4.21 -3.69
C GLY A 127 11.15 4.40 -2.39
N THR A 128 11.17 5.66 -1.92
CA THR A 128 10.55 6.11 -0.67
C THR A 128 9.45 7.14 -0.95
N GLN A 129 8.27 6.92 -0.39
CA GLN A 129 7.18 7.87 -0.35
C GLN A 129 7.05 8.49 1.04
N ASP A 130 6.80 9.80 1.09
CA ASP A 130 6.29 10.46 2.29
C ASP A 130 4.76 10.58 2.20
N VAL A 131 4.09 10.03 3.22
CA VAL A 131 2.64 10.03 3.38
C VAL A 131 2.30 11.07 4.42
N LEU A 132 1.48 12.04 4.03
CA LEU A 132 1.03 13.10 4.94
C LEU A 132 -0.02 12.57 5.90
N GLN A 133 0.00 13.05 7.15
CA GLN A 133 -1.09 12.79 8.07
C GLN A 133 -2.32 13.58 7.62
N LYS A 134 -3.47 12.91 7.52
CA LYS A 134 -4.76 13.54 7.24
C LYS A 134 -5.62 13.54 8.49
N ALA A 135 -6.29 14.67 8.76
CA ALA A 135 -7.29 14.78 9.81
C ALA A 135 -8.65 14.27 9.28
N GLY A 136 -9.40 13.54 10.11
CA GLY A 136 -10.76 13.09 9.78
C GLY A 136 -10.82 11.99 8.71
N GLY A 137 -10.03 10.92 8.83
CA GLY A 137 -10.11 9.75 7.94
C GLY A 137 -11.40 8.93 8.11
N LEU A 138 -11.46 7.72 7.53
CA LEU A 138 -12.65 6.84 7.46
C LEU A 138 -13.39 6.63 8.80
N ASN A 139 -12.71 6.74 9.94
CA ASN A 139 -13.28 6.58 11.29
C ASN A 139 -13.29 7.89 12.11
N GLY A 140 -13.12 9.05 11.48
CA GLY A 140 -13.00 10.36 12.15
C GLY A 140 -11.67 10.58 12.88
N GLN A 141 -10.76 9.61 12.87
CA GLN A 141 -9.43 9.70 13.47
C GLN A 141 -8.39 10.25 12.46
N SER A 142 -7.44 11.03 12.96
CA SER A 142 -6.28 11.48 12.18
C SER A 142 -5.30 10.32 11.96
N GLY A 143 -4.80 10.16 10.74
CA GLY A 143 -3.92 9.03 10.41
C GLY A 143 -3.23 9.19 9.08
N TRP A 144 -2.53 8.14 8.66
CA TRP A 144 -1.82 8.06 7.39
C TRP A 144 -2.48 6.99 6.53
N VAL A 145 -2.57 7.24 5.22
CA VAL A 145 -3.14 6.28 4.27
C VAL A 145 -2.31 6.26 3.00
N THR A 146 -1.93 5.06 2.56
CA THR A 146 -1.27 4.84 1.27
C THR A 146 -1.70 3.51 0.66
N ASN A 147 -1.29 3.26 -0.58
CA ASN A 147 -1.50 2.00 -1.27
C ASN A 147 -0.15 1.26 -1.36
N LEU A 148 -0.07 0.07 -0.75
CA LEU A 148 1.06 -0.85 -0.89
C LEU A 148 0.78 -1.84 -2.04
N VAL A 149 1.80 -2.53 -2.53
CA VAL A 149 1.64 -3.61 -3.52
C VAL A 149 1.91 -4.96 -2.86
N ASN A 150 1.12 -5.97 -3.22
CA ASN A 150 1.26 -7.33 -2.72
C ASN A 150 2.65 -7.94 -2.98
N ASN A 151 3.03 -8.81 -2.06
CA ASN A 151 4.19 -9.70 -2.09
C ASN A 151 5.55 -8.98 -1.97
N TYR A 152 5.57 -7.85 -1.26
CA TYR A 152 6.79 -7.08 -0.98
C TYR A 152 6.98 -6.79 0.51
N THR A 153 8.21 -6.38 0.83
CA THR A 153 8.57 -5.83 2.13
C THR A 153 8.66 -4.31 2.05
N PHE A 154 7.94 -3.63 2.92
CA PHE A 154 7.96 -2.18 3.05
C PHE A 154 8.57 -1.77 4.39
N GLN A 155 9.54 -0.88 4.34
CA GLN A 155 10.03 -0.18 5.52
C GLN A 155 9.08 0.96 5.81
N VAL A 156 8.51 0.97 7.01
CA VAL A 156 7.56 1.99 7.46
C VAL A 156 8.13 2.66 8.71
N GLY A 157 8.12 3.99 8.71
CA GLY A 157 8.56 4.80 9.86
C GLY A 157 8.01 6.21 9.78
N TRP A 158 8.44 7.08 10.70
CA TRP A 158 8.03 8.48 10.73
C TRP A 158 9.26 9.36 10.64
N ARG A 159 9.21 10.39 9.79
CA ARG A 159 10.34 11.28 9.51
C ARG A 159 10.84 11.96 10.77
N ASP A 160 12.15 11.91 10.97
CA ASP A 160 12.85 12.53 12.10
C ASP A 160 12.34 12.07 13.48
N LEU A 161 11.72 10.88 13.55
CA LEU A 161 11.32 10.29 14.82
C LEU A 161 12.58 9.85 15.57
N SER A 162 12.76 10.36 16.79
CA SER A 162 13.85 9.96 17.67
C SER A 162 13.82 8.44 17.92
N PRO A 163 14.97 7.81 18.17
CA PRO A 163 15.00 6.42 18.58
C PRO A 163 14.06 6.16 19.77
N PHE A 164 13.29 5.08 19.69
CA PHE A 164 12.23 4.78 20.65
C PHE A 164 12.42 3.41 21.27
N THR A 165 11.89 3.22 22.48
CA THR A 165 11.86 1.93 23.18
C THR A 165 10.51 1.24 23.03
N ASN A 166 9.46 1.98 22.69
CA ASN A 166 8.11 1.50 22.47
C ASN A 166 7.57 2.02 21.14
N LEU A 167 6.87 1.15 20.41
CA LEU A 167 6.09 1.51 19.23
C LEU A 167 4.75 0.76 19.32
N SER A 168 3.66 1.50 19.22
CA SER A 168 2.31 0.95 19.15
C SER A 168 1.51 1.78 18.17
N TYR A 169 0.68 1.17 17.34
CA TYR A 169 -0.25 1.86 16.45
C TYR A 169 -1.34 0.89 16.01
N SER A 170 -2.46 1.44 15.55
CA SER A 170 -3.52 0.69 14.87
C SER A 170 -3.22 0.70 13.37
N ALA A 171 -3.23 -0.47 12.72
CA ALA A 171 -3.13 -0.56 11.26
C ALA A 171 -4.26 -1.39 10.66
N ASN A 172 -4.70 -0.98 9.47
CA ASN A 172 -5.66 -1.72 8.67
C ASN A 172 -5.06 -1.99 7.28
N PHE A 173 -5.26 -3.21 6.79
CA PHE A 173 -4.94 -3.65 5.43
C PHE A 173 -6.23 -4.04 4.73
N GLU A 174 -6.59 -3.30 3.69
CA GLU A 174 -7.77 -3.60 2.86
C GLU A 174 -7.34 -4.14 1.49
N ASN A 175 -8.25 -4.85 0.82
CA ASN A 175 -8.07 -5.43 -0.51
C ASN A 175 -7.03 -6.56 -0.60
N LEU A 176 -6.60 -7.15 0.51
CA LEU A 176 -5.77 -8.36 0.50
C LEU A 176 -6.53 -9.56 -0.08
N ARG A 177 -6.01 -10.17 -1.16
CA ARG A 177 -6.50 -11.46 -1.67
C ARG A 177 -5.90 -12.61 -0.85
N ALA A 178 -6.48 -13.81 -0.96
CA ALA A 178 -6.05 -14.99 -0.20
C ALA A 178 -4.55 -15.33 -0.35
N SER A 179 -3.98 -15.12 -1.54
CA SER A 179 -2.54 -15.35 -1.82
C SER A 179 -1.64 -14.16 -1.55
N ASP A 180 -2.20 -13.00 -1.22
CA ASP A 180 -1.43 -11.78 -1.05
C ASP A 180 -0.82 -11.70 0.35
N TYR A 181 0.40 -11.17 0.42
CA TYR A 181 1.02 -10.79 1.67
C TYR A 181 1.70 -9.42 1.57
N VAL A 182 1.94 -8.82 2.72
CA VAL A 182 2.86 -7.70 2.89
C VAL A 182 3.72 -7.95 4.12
N ILE A 183 4.99 -7.57 4.06
CA ILE A 183 5.85 -7.54 5.23
C ILE A 183 6.10 -6.08 5.57
N VAL A 184 5.72 -5.66 6.77
CA VAL A 184 6.01 -4.32 7.27
C VAL A 184 7.22 -4.39 8.19
N ARG A 185 8.22 -3.55 7.92
CA ARG A 185 9.48 -3.47 8.65
C ARG A 185 9.63 -2.10 9.31
N HIS A 186 9.93 -2.09 10.60
CA HIS A 186 10.20 -0.89 11.38
C HIS A 186 11.66 -0.83 11.84
N PHE A 187 12.24 0.36 11.70
CA PHE A 187 13.55 0.73 12.25
C PHE A 187 13.38 1.77 13.37
N GLY A 188 14.47 2.08 14.07
CA GLY A 188 14.47 3.15 15.09
C GLY A 188 14.31 2.64 16.53
N PHE A 189 14.27 1.32 16.72
CA PHE A 189 14.30 0.76 18.07
C PHE A 189 15.66 1.03 18.74
N ALA A 190 15.63 1.68 19.91
CA ALA A 190 16.83 1.89 20.70
C ALA A 190 17.37 0.58 21.31
N LYS A 191 16.50 -0.42 21.49
CA LYS A 191 16.79 -1.74 22.03
C LYS A 191 15.86 -2.78 21.39
N LYS A 192 16.28 -4.04 21.40
CA LYS A 192 15.41 -5.17 21.02
C LYS A 192 14.12 -5.14 21.85
N PRO A 193 12.93 -5.21 21.22
CA PRO A 193 11.68 -5.35 21.95
C PRO A 193 11.64 -6.66 22.74
N ASP A 194 11.24 -6.58 24.00
CA ASP A 194 11.05 -7.77 24.86
C ASP A 194 9.76 -8.53 24.52
N ARG A 195 8.77 -7.81 23.96
CA ARG A 195 7.43 -8.32 23.63
C ARG A 195 6.96 -7.69 22.33
N VAL A 196 6.28 -8.48 21.50
CA VAL A 196 5.61 -8.03 20.29
C VAL A 196 4.20 -8.59 20.27
N SER A 197 3.22 -7.73 20.02
CA SER A 197 1.84 -8.11 19.75
C SER A 197 1.41 -7.39 18.47
N ILE A 198 0.91 -8.14 17.49
CA ILE A 198 0.46 -7.58 16.21
C ILE A 198 -1.06 -7.41 16.22
N PHE A 199 -1.79 -8.28 16.91
CA PHE A 199 -3.25 -8.15 17.05
C PHE A 199 -3.61 -7.52 18.40
N PRO A 200 -4.66 -6.66 18.45
CA PRO A 200 -5.07 -5.97 19.67
C PRO A 200 -5.34 -6.91 20.85
N ASP A 201 -5.93 -8.08 20.57
CA ASP A 201 -6.34 -9.07 21.57
C ASP A 201 -5.43 -10.30 21.65
N SER A 202 -4.30 -10.31 20.92
CA SER A 202 -3.35 -11.43 21.00
C SER A 202 -2.45 -11.28 22.23
N LEU A 203 -2.17 -12.41 22.90
CA LEU A 203 -1.08 -12.46 23.87
C LEU A 203 0.24 -12.12 23.16
N ALA A 204 1.04 -11.24 23.77
CA ALA A 204 2.35 -10.92 23.24
C ALA A 204 3.20 -12.21 23.11
N VAL A 205 3.77 -12.42 21.93
CA VAL A 205 4.57 -13.60 21.62
C VAL A 205 6.03 -13.19 21.46
N ALA A 206 6.95 -14.10 21.78
CA ALA A 206 8.35 -13.92 21.41
C ALA A 206 8.48 -13.87 19.88
N PRO A 207 9.23 -12.92 19.31
CA PRO A 207 9.49 -12.91 17.88
C PRO A 207 10.14 -14.22 17.42
N SER A 208 9.87 -14.62 16.18
CA SER A 208 10.54 -15.72 15.50
C SER A 208 12.06 -15.60 15.63
N SER A 209 12.73 -16.75 15.72
CA SER A 209 14.20 -16.82 15.65
C SER A 209 14.73 -16.78 14.22
N HIS A 210 13.87 -16.96 13.22
CA HIS A 210 14.19 -16.95 11.80
C HIS A 210 13.46 -15.82 11.07
N PRO A 211 14.03 -15.28 9.98
CA PRO A 211 13.36 -14.30 9.13
C PRO A 211 11.95 -14.74 8.71
N ILE A 212 11.06 -13.78 8.48
CA ILE A 212 9.71 -14.08 8.02
C ILE A 212 9.76 -14.71 6.64
N ASP A 213 9.13 -15.87 6.53
CA ASP A 213 8.85 -16.56 5.27
C ASP A 213 7.33 -16.65 5.07
N PRO A 214 6.76 -15.88 4.13
CA PRO A 214 5.33 -15.90 3.83
C PRO A 214 4.80 -17.26 3.37
N ALA A 215 5.64 -18.22 2.97
CA ALA A 215 5.16 -19.56 2.60
C ALA A 215 4.79 -20.42 3.82
N VAL A 216 5.39 -20.14 4.98
CA VAL A 216 5.25 -20.98 6.20
C VAL A 216 4.69 -20.23 7.40
N ASN A 217 4.84 -18.91 7.43
CA ASN A 217 4.38 -18.10 8.55
C ASN A 217 2.95 -17.59 8.33
N GLU A 218 2.18 -17.50 9.40
CA GLU A 218 0.83 -16.95 9.41
C GLU A 218 0.82 -15.43 9.59
N THR A 219 -0.32 -14.79 9.29
CA THR A 219 -0.52 -13.36 9.57
C THR A 219 -0.25 -13.05 11.05
N GLY A 220 0.41 -11.93 11.32
CA GLY A 220 0.87 -11.54 12.66
C GLY A 220 2.19 -12.18 13.11
N ALA A 221 2.80 -13.09 12.34
CA ALA A 221 4.15 -13.55 12.62
C ALA A 221 5.12 -12.37 12.59
N ALA A 222 6.03 -12.31 13.57
CA ALA A 222 7.00 -11.23 13.72
C ALA A 222 8.42 -11.76 13.89
N TYR A 223 9.41 -11.02 13.38
CA TYR A 223 10.83 -11.33 13.48
C TYR A 223 11.61 -10.06 13.83
N TYR A 224 12.57 -10.17 14.76
CA TYR A 224 13.48 -9.07 15.07
C TYR A 224 14.90 -9.41 14.64
N ASN A 225 15.45 -8.61 13.73
CA ASN A 225 16.84 -8.73 13.30
C ASN A 225 17.74 -7.89 14.22
N VAL A 226 18.59 -8.57 14.99
CA VAL A 226 19.53 -7.91 15.91
C VAL A 226 20.61 -7.13 15.18
N THR A 227 21.16 -7.67 14.09
CA THR A 227 22.24 -7.04 13.32
C THR A 227 21.76 -5.80 12.57
N GLY A 228 20.59 -5.88 11.94
CA GLY A 228 19.97 -4.78 11.21
C GLY A 228 19.16 -3.82 12.08
N ASN A 229 18.97 -4.14 13.36
CA ASN A 229 18.15 -3.40 14.32
C ASN A 229 16.77 -3.02 13.78
N TYR A 230 16.01 -4.02 13.32
CA TYR A 230 14.65 -3.82 12.83
C TYR A 230 13.71 -4.94 13.28
N LEU A 231 12.44 -4.59 13.44
CA LEU A 231 11.34 -5.52 13.63
C LEU A 231 10.55 -5.61 12.32
N GLU A 232 10.16 -6.81 11.90
CA GLU A 232 9.23 -6.98 10.80
C GLU A 232 8.09 -7.91 11.18
N TYR A 233 6.92 -7.70 10.59
CA TYR A 233 5.76 -8.58 10.75
C TYR A 233 5.04 -8.81 9.43
N LEU A 234 4.34 -9.94 9.37
CA LEU A 234 3.61 -10.42 8.21
C LEU A 234 2.13 -10.03 8.28
N GLY A 235 1.62 -9.38 7.24
CA GLY A 235 0.18 -9.22 6.99
C GLY A 235 -0.26 -10.11 5.82
N LYS A 236 -1.24 -10.97 6.06
CA LYS A 236 -1.94 -11.76 5.03
C LYS A 236 -3.45 -11.63 5.19
N CYS A 237 -4.19 -11.97 4.14
CA CYS A 237 -5.64 -12.13 4.25
C CYS A 237 -5.97 -13.20 5.30
N PHE A 238 -6.85 -12.88 6.25
CA PHE A 238 -7.30 -13.82 7.26
C PHE A 238 -8.55 -14.54 6.77
N GLU A 239 -8.44 -15.81 6.39
CA GLU A 239 -9.59 -16.68 6.15
C GLU A 239 -10.16 -17.18 7.49
N GLY A 240 -10.72 -16.28 8.29
CA GLY A 240 -11.43 -16.63 9.52
C GLY A 240 -12.72 -15.85 9.64
N LYS A 241 -13.85 -16.56 9.61
CA LYS A 241 -15.15 -15.99 9.97
C LYS A 241 -15.09 -15.53 11.43
N ILE A 242 -15.20 -14.23 11.66
CA ILE A 242 -15.48 -13.70 12.98
C ILE A 242 -16.99 -13.85 13.19
N PHE A 243 -17.38 -14.75 14.09
CA PHE A 243 -18.73 -14.79 14.63
C PHE A 243 -18.84 -13.68 15.69
N PHE A 244 -19.88 -12.86 15.59
CA PHE A 244 -20.34 -12.01 16.70
C PHE A 244 -21.19 -12.84 17.65
#